data_AF-A0A1V9VW11-F1
#
_entry.id   AF-A0A1V9VW11-F1
#
_cell.length_a   1.000
_cell.length_b   1.000
_cell.length_c   1.000
_cell.angle_alpha   90.00
_cell.angle_beta   90.00
_cell.angle_gamma   90.00
#
_symmetry.space_group_name_H-M   'P 1'
#
loop_
_entity.id
_entity.type
_entity.pdbx_description
1 polymer ?
#
loop_
_entity_poly.entity_id
_entity_poly.type
_entity_poly.pdbx_seq_one_letter_code
_entity_poly.pdbx_strand_id
1 'polypeptide(L)' 'MSWFKKPRSKLGKFLDAHDLKQNEVAKASGVKEATLSRVCNISSVSPTAKNASKILKALRKLTGKNLDYTDFWT' A
#
# COMPACT_ATOMS: atom_id res chain seq x y z
N MET A 1 -5.69 -26.22 -4.66
CA MET A 1 -4.39 -25.99 -3.99
C MET A 1 -4.19 -24.49 -3.73
N SER A 2 -4.13 -24.02 -2.47
CA SER A 2 -3.89 -22.59 -2.13
C SER A 2 -2.63 -22.41 -1.28
N TRP A 3 -1.51 -23.02 -1.71
CA TRP A 3 -0.22 -22.90 -1.01
C TRP A 3 0.57 -21.63 -1.42
N PHE A 4 0.15 -20.92 -2.49
CA PHE A 4 0.85 -19.76 -3.04
C PHE A 4 0.23 -18.39 -2.72
N LYS A 5 -0.73 -18.29 -1.78
CA LYS A 5 -1.28 -16.98 -1.43
C LYS A 5 -0.25 -16.21 -0.61
N LYS A 6 0.54 -15.36 -1.27
CA LYS A 6 1.53 -14.49 -0.62
C LYS A 6 0.83 -13.72 0.51
N PRO A 7 1.48 -13.56 1.68
CA PRO A 7 0.94 -12.70 2.72
C PRO A 7 0.75 -11.29 2.15
N ARG A 8 -0.42 -10.69 2.44
CA ARG A 8 -0.79 -9.33 2.02
C ARG A 8 -1.28 -8.57 3.24
N SER A 9 -0.72 -7.39 3.45
CA SER A 9 -1.20 -6.44 4.45
C SER A 9 -2.56 -5.85 4.05
N LYS A 10 -3.18 -5.06 4.93
CA LYS A 10 -4.40 -4.31 4.61
C LYS A 10 -4.19 -3.43 3.37
N LEU A 11 -3.05 -2.73 3.29
CA LEU A 11 -2.66 -1.97 2.10
C LEU A 11 -2.52 -2.86 0.86
N GLY A 12 -1.82 -4.00 1.00
CA GLY A 12 -1.63 -4.93 -0.11
C GLY A 12 -2.96 -5.42 -0.68
N LYS A 13 -3.92 -5.78 0.18
CA LYS A 13 -5.26 -6.20 -0.23
C LYS A 13 -6.06 -5.08 -0.88
N PHE A 14 -5.92 -3.85 -0.38
CA PHE A 14 -6.56 -2.67 -0.95
C PHE A 14 -6.10 -2.42 -2.39
N LEU A 15 -4.79 -2.50 -2.63
CA LEU A 15 -4.21 -2.37 -3.96
C LEU A 15 -4.77 -3.43 -4.92
N ASP A 16 -4.83 -4.69 -4.48
CA ASP A 16 -5.36 -5.79 -5.29
C ASP A 16 -6.86 -5.60 -5.61
N ALA A 17 -7.65 -5.10 -4.65
CA ALA A 17 -9.07 -4.82 -4.85
C ALA A 17 -9.35 -3.64 -5.79
N HIS A 18 -8.36 -2.77 -5.98
CA HIS A 18 -8.43 -1.59 -6.82
C HIS A 18 -7.65 -1.73 -8.14
N ASP A 19 -7.14 -2.93 -8.45
CA ASP A 19 -6.27 -3.22 -9.60
C ASP A 19 -5.06 -2.26 -9.71
N LEU A 20 -4.55 -1.82 -8.55
CA LEU A 20 -3.42 -0.90 -8.47
C LEU A 20 -2.11 -1.65 -8.31
N LYS A 21 -1.16 -1.40 -9.22
CA LYS A 21 0.17 -2.02 -9.13
C LYS A 21 1.05 -1.27 -8.14
N GLN A 22 1.87 -2.02 -7.40
CA GLN A 22 2.81 -1.44 -6.42
C GLN A 22 3.81 -0.48 -7.09
N ASN A 23 4.28 -0.79 -8.29
CA ASN A 23 5.20 0.08 -9.03
C ASN A 23 4.56 1.43 -9.42
N GLU A 24 3.27 1.45 -9.78
CA GLU A 24 2.52 2.66 -10.12
C GLU A 24 2.31 3.54 -8.88
N VAL A 25 1.92 2.92 -7.77
CA VAL A 25 1.77 3.65 -6.50
C VAL A 25 3.12 4.15 -5.98
N ALA A 26 4.20 3.39 -6.16
CA ALA A 26 5.55 3.84 -5.81
C ALA A 26 5.96 5.08 -6.62
N LYS A 27 5.73 5.07 -7.94
CA LYS A 27 5.98 6.22 -8.82
C LYS A 27 5.13 7.43 -8.43
N ALA A 28 3.83 7.24 -8.23
CA ALA A 28 2.90 8.31 -7.87
C ALA A 28 3.17 8.91 -6.48
N SER A 29 3.61 8.08 -5.52
CA SER A 29 3.93 8.53 -4.15
C SER A 29 5.37 9.06 -4.00
N GLY A 30 6.27 8.75 -4.93
CA GLY A 30 7.70 9.04 -4.80
C GLY A 30 8.35 8.26 -3.65
N VAL A 31 7.81 7.10 -3.30
CA VAL A 31 8.36 6.15 -2.33
C VAL A 31 9.07 5.04 -3.10
N LYS A 32 10.19 4.52 -2.55
CA LYS A 32 10.92 3.41 -3.16
C LYS A 32 10.01 2.18 -3.26
N GLU A 33 10.03 1.51 -4.42
CA GLU A 33 9.24 0.30 -4.68
C GLU A 33 9.49 -0.79 -3.63
N ALA A 34 10.76 -0.98 -3.21
CA ALA A 34 11.12 -1.92 -2.15
C ALA A 34 10.41 -1.61 -0.82
N THR A 35 10.25 -0.33 -0.47
CA THR A 35 9.52 0.08 0.73
C THR A 35 8.04 -0.22 0.60
N LEU A 36 7.44 0.09 -0.55
CA LEU A 36 6.03 -0.17 -0.78
C LEU A 36 5.74 -1.69 -0.76
N SER A 37 6.57 -2.49 -1.43
CA SER A 37 6.46 -3.95 -1.45
C SER A 37 6.54 -4.56 -0.05
N ARG A 38 7.50 -4.10 0.77
CA ARG A 38 7.63 -4.55 2.17
C ARG A 38 6.33 -4.29 2.97
N VAL A 39 5.78 -3.09 2.85
CA VAL A 39 4.56 -2.68 3.55
C VAL A 39 3.31 -3.36 3.00
N CYS A 40 3.29 -3.72 1.72
CA CYS A 40 2.17 -4.44 1.10
C CYS A 40 2.15 -5.93 1.44
N ASN A 41 3.33 -6.53 1.69
CA ASN A 41 3.45 -7.97 1.91
C ASN A 41 3.47 -8.33 3.40
N ILE A 42 3.94 -7.42 4.28
CA ILE A 42 4.09 -7.70 5.71
C ILE A 42 3.09 -6.85 6.49
N SER A 43 2.10 -7.49 7.13
CA SER A 43 1.04 -6.81 7.89
C SER A 43 1.53 -6.16 9.19
N SER A 44 2.63 -6.65 9.77
CA SER A 44 3.24 -6.09 10.98
C SER A 44 4.17 -4.91 10.72
N VAL A 45 4.38 -4.53 9.45
CA VAL A 45 5.29 -3.44 9.09
C VAL A 45 4.50 -2.23 8.61
N SER A 46 4.68 -1.14 9.34
CA SER A 46 4.17 0.17 8.97
C SER A 46 5.28 1.04 8.39
N PRO A 47 4.98 1.88 7.37
CA PRO A 47 5.93 2.86 6.88
C PRO A 47 6.12 3.99 7.91
N THR A 48 7.19 4.77 7.75
CA THR A 48 7.34 6.02 8.50
C THR A 48 6.18 6.96 8.20
N ALA A 49 5.82 7.84 9.14
CA ALA A 49 4.72 8.80 8.97
C ALA A 49 4.83 9.63 7.66
N LYS A 50 6.06 10.00 7.27
CA LYS A 50 6.35 10.69 6.01
C LYS A 50 5.98 9.84 4.78
N ASN A 51 6.38 8.57 4.76
CA ASN A 51 6.07 7.67 3.66
C ASN A 51 4.58 7.29 3.65
N ALA A 52 3.98 7.05 4.81
CA ALA A 52 2.55 6.83 4.95
C ALA A 52 1.74 7.97 4.33
N SER A 53 2.07 9.22 4.69
CA SER A 53 1.41 10.41 4.15
C SER A 53 1.55 10.51 2.62
N LYS A 54 2.72 10.18 2.05
CA LYS A 54 2.93 10.16 0.61
C LYS A 54 2.09 9.09 -0.10
N ILE A 55 2.07 7.89 0.47
CA ILE A 55 1.29 6.76 -0.06
C ILE A 55 -0.20 7.11 -0.02
N LEU A 56 -0.72 7.57 1.11
CA LEU A 56 -2.12 7.98 1.25
C LEU A 56 -2.49 9.07 0.25
N LYS A 57 -1.67 10.12 0.09
CA LYS A 57 -1.89 11.16 -0.93
C LYS A 57 -1.94 10.59 -2.34
N ALA A 58 -1.06 9.64 -2.69
CA ALA A 58 -1.08 8.99 -4.00
C ALA A 58 -2.34 8.13 -4.18
N LEU A 59 -2.70 7.33 -3.19
CA LEU A 59 -3.90 6.47 -3.25
C LEU A 59 -5.18 7.29 -3.34
N ARG A 60 -5.30 8.39 -2.59
CA ARG A 60 -6.44 9.33 -2.69
C ARG A 60 -6.57 9.90 -4.10
N LYS A 61 -5.45 10.27 -4.75
CA LYS A 61 -5.44 10.76 -6.14
C LYS A 61 -5.81 9.67 -7.15
N LEU A 62 -5.30 8.45 -6.97
CA LEU A 62 -5.52 7.35 -7.91
C LEU A 62 -6.92 6.74 -7.79
N THR A 63 -7.47 6.68 -6.58
CA THR A 63 -8.76 6.00 -6.31
C THR A 63 -9.92 6.96 -6.10
N GLY A 64 -9.65 8.25 -5.86
CA GLY A 64 -10.67 9.24 -5.47
C GLY A 64 -11.26 9.03 -4.07
N LYS A 65 -10.79 8.03 -3.31
CA LYS A 65 -11.29 7.72 -1.96
C LYS A 65 -10.59 8.54 -0.90
N ASN A 66 -11.31 8.91 0.15
CA ASN A 66 -10.70 9.48 1.35
C ASN A 66 -10.18 8.35 2.23
N LEU A 67 -8.86 8.13 2.19
CA LEU A 67 -8.18 7.02 2.88
C LEU A 67 -7.29 7.57 3.98
N ASP A 68 -7.32 6.98 5.17
CA ASP A 68 -6.52 7.39 6.32
C ASP A 68 -5.54 6.31 6.77
N TYR A 69 -4.62 6.69 7.67
CA TYR A 69 -3.57 5.80 8.15
C TYR A 69 -4.12 4.52 8.79
N THR A 70 -5.22 4.66 9.54
CA THR A 70 -5.87 3.58 10.28
C THR A 70 -6.53 2.54 9.38
N ASP A 71 -6.85 2.88 8.13
CA ASP A 71 -7.39 1.93 7.16
C ASP A 71 -6.37 0.83 6.82
N PHE A 72 -5.08 1.10 7.01
CA PHE A 72 -4.00 0.22 6.58
C PHE A 72 -3.07 -0.24 7.70
N TRP A 73 -2.80 0.62 8.69
CA TRP A 73 -1.79 0.41 9.72
C TRP A 73 -2.37 0.70 11.10
N THR A 74 -3.09 -0.27 11.64
CA THR A 74 -3.58 -0.34 13.03
C THR A 74 -3.76 -1.81 13.38
#